data_AF-A0AAD1WGH7-F1
#
_entry.id   AF-A0AAD1WGH7-F1
#
_cell.length_a   1.000
_cell.length_b   1.000
_cell.length_c   1.000
_cell.angle_alpha   90.00
_cell.angle_beta   90.00
_cell.angle_gamma   90.00
#
_symmetry.space_group_name_H-M   'P 1'
#
loop_
_entity.id
_entity.type
_entity.pdbx_description
1 polymer ?
#
loop_
_entity_poly.entity_id
_entity_poly.type
_entity_poly.pdbx_seq_one_letter_code
_entity_poly.pdbx_strand_id
1 'polypeptide(L)'
;MYQWVEYEESKEYEENGETKRETRYTYNTEWKSEVVSSRHFDREITHLNPSAMAVESFTAVASEVNVGAFFLGTGLIDQINNFKQMSLAQMGNPHADVTAQGDYFYQSANPKNPEVGDLRISFWYAGVSLGDTQSGPVDSVSVIARQKGGVLSPYKTKSGGVLELLYLGTLNAEEIFNAEHQSNNLKTWALRGAGWLLMFIGISLITKIVYTLVDWFPVLRDLVSLGLKIFALCVSTSLSLLTIALGWFFYRPLVSLLLGAISVGIIVLAKSRVPAKKYQ
;
A
#
# COMPACT_ATOMS: atom_id res chain seq x y z
N MET A 1 -20.99 9.05 8.96
CA MET A 1 -22.34 8.59 9.35
C MET A 1 -22.28 7.30 10.14
N TYR A 2 -23.10 7.17 11.18
CA TYR A 2 -23.32 5.92 11.90
C TYR A 2 -24.30 5.06 11.11
N GLN A 3 -23.92 3.83 10.77
CA GLN A 3 -24.69 2.99 9.87
C GLN A 3 -24.31 1.51 10.01
N TRP A 4 -25.18 0.62 9.52
CA TRP A 4 -24.91 -0.81 9.48
C TRP A 4 -23.79 -1.17 8.49
N VAL A 5 -22.96 -2.12 8.89
CA VAL A 5 -21.91 -2.73 8.07
C VAL A 5 -22.09 -4.24 8.16
N GLU A 6 -22.21 -4.88 7.00
CA GLU A 6 -22.25 -6.32 6.86
C GLU A 6 -20.84 -6.89 6.70
N TYR A 7 -20.55 -7.96 7.45
CA TYR A 7 -19.32 -8.73 7.37
C TYR A 7 -19.65 -10.16 6.96
N GLU A 8 -18.99 -10.64 5.92
CA GLU A 8 -19.12 -12.00 5.40
C GLU A 8 -17.97 -12.88 5.89
N GLU A 9 -18.29 -14.04 6.47
CA GLU A 9 -17.33 -15.09 6.77
C GLU A 9 -17.75 -16.37 6.04
N SER A 10 -16.89 -16.85 5.15
CA SER A 10 -17.12 -18.06 4.34
C SER A 10 -16.19 -19.19 4.78
N LYS A 11 -16.75 -20.36 5.06
CA LYS A 11 -16.02 -21.58 5.44
C LYS A 11 -16.36 -22.72 4.49
N GLU A 12 -15.32 -23.39 4.01
CA GLU A 12 -15.45 -24.62 3.23
C GLU A 12 -15.24 -25.84 4.14
N TYR A 13 -16.09 -26.85 3.98
CA TYR A 13 -15.96 -28.13 4.67
C TYR A 13 -16.40 -29.28 3.76
N GLU A 14 -15.84 -30.47 4.00
CA GLU A 14 -16.24 -31.68 3.27
C GLU A 14 -17.36 -32.40 4.02
N GLU A 15 -18.42 -32.75 3.30
CA GLU A 15 -19.52 -33.56 3.80
C GLU A 15 -19.94 -34.57 2.73
N ASN A 16 -19.88 -35.86 3.05
CA ASN A 16 -20.19 -36.96 2.11
C ASN A 16 -19.38 -36.95 0.80
N GLY A 17 -18.14 -36.45 0.83
CA GLY A 17 -17.25 -36.39 -0.33
C GLY A 17 -17.48 -35.20 -1.27
N GLU A 18 -18.42 -34.29 -0.93
CA GLU A 18 -18.63 -33.02 -1.63
C GLU A 18 -18.10 -31.86 -0.78
N THR A 19 -17.40 -30.90 -1.40
CA THR A 19 -16.99 -29.64 -0.76
C THR A 19 -18.19 -28.70 -0.69
N LYS A 20 -18.65 -28.36 0.52
CA LYS A 20 -19.71 -27.39 0.75
C LYS A 20 -19.12 -26.07 1.27
N ARG A 21 -19.76 -24.96 0.91
CA ARG A 21 -19.43 -23.63 1.40
C ARG A 21 -20.58 -23.10 2.25
N GLU A 22 -20.30 -22.82 3.51
CA GLU A 22 -21.21 -22.12 4.42
C GLU A 22 -20.75 -20.67 4.54
N THR A 23 -21.66 -19.74 4.28
CA THR A 23 -21.41 -18.30 4.37
C THR A 23 -22.26 -17.74 5.50
N ARG A 24 -21.62 -17.03 6.44
CA ARG A 24 -22.27 -16.38 7.58
C ARG A 24 -22.12 -14.87 7.47
N TYR A 25 -23.24 -14.16 7.62
CA TYR A 25 -23.27 -12.71 7.68
C TYR A 25 -23.42 -12.23 9.11
N THR A 26 -22.64 -11.20 9.47
CA THR A 26 -22.76 -10.50 10.75
C THR A 26 -22.89 -9.00 10.51
N TYR A 27 -23.60 -8.31 11.40
CA TYR A 27 -23.92 -6.90 11.24
C TYR A 27 -23.46 -6.12 12.46
N ASN A 28 -22.76 -5.02 12.23
CA ASN A 28 -22.39 -4.08 13.28
C ASN A 28 -22.70 -2.65 12.83
N THR A 29 -23.10 -1.80 13.76
CA THR A 29 -23.24 -0.37 13.51
C THR A 29 -21.92 0.35 13.75
N GLU A 30 -21.44 1.07 12.75
CA GLU A 30 -20.14 1.74 12.76
C GLU A 30 -20.21 3.13 12.16
N TRP A 31 -19.27 3.98 12.56
CA TRP A 31 -19.03 5.26 11.91
C TRP A 31 -18.20 5.05 10.63
N LYS A 32 -18.76 5.34 9.46
CA LYS A 32 -18.01 5.39 8.19
C LYS A 32 -18.05 6.79 7.58
N SER A 33 -17.00 7.14 6.84
CA SER A 33 -16.88 8.40 6.09
C SER A 33 -17.68 8.40 4.79
N GLU A 34 -18.09 7.23 4.31
CA GLU A 34 -18.84 7.04 3.07
C GLU A 34 -20.16 6.32 3.34
N VAL A 35 -21.10 6.37 2.40
CA VAL A 35 -22.38 5.66 2.49
C VAL A 35 -22.17 4.17 2.20
N VAL A 36 -22.59 3.31 3.14
CA VAL A 36 -22.63 1.87 2.95
C VAL A 36 -24.03 1.50 2.48
N SER A 37 -24.14 1.15 1.20
CA SER A 37 -25.42 0.75 0.61
C SER A 37 -25.92 -0.56 1.21
N SER A 38 -27.06 -0.53 1.89
CA SER A 38 -27.71 -1.72 2.47
C SER A 38 -28.45 -2.59 1.44
N ARG A 39 -28.53 -2.15 0.17
CA ARG A 39 -29.29 -2.84 -0.90
C ARG A 39 -28.80 -4.25 -1.22
N HIS A 40 -27.58 -4.58 -0.82
CA HIS A 40 -26.97 -5.88 -1.06
C HIS A 40 -26.73 -6.66 0.23
N PHE A 41 -27.27 -6.19 1.36
CA PHE A 41 -27.20 -6.95 2.61
C PHE A 41 -28.10 -8.18 2.53
N ASP A 42 -27.63 -9.32 3.04
CA ASP A 42 -28.40 -10.56 3.18
C ASP A 42 -29.71 -10.32 3.96
N ARG A 43 -29.67 -9.42 4.95
CA ARG A 43 -30.83 -8.97 5.74
C ARG A 43 -31.06 -7.47 5.63
N GLU A 44 -31.35 -6.99 4.42
CA GLU A 44 -31.62 -5.57 4.14
C GLU A 44 -32.74 -4.98 5.04
N ILE A 45 -33.89 -5.64 5.16
CA ILE A 45 -35.10 -5.10 5.83
C ILE A 45 -34.83 -4.68 7.27
N THR A 46 -33.99 -5.41 8.00
CA THR A 46 -33.67 -5.11 9.40
C THR A 46 -32.44 -4.22 9.57
N HIS A 47 -31.69 -3.94 8.50
CA HIS A 47 -30.42 -3.22 8.52
C HIS A 47 -30.36 -2.13 7.44
N LEU A 48 -31.43 -1.35 7.34
CA LEU A 48 -31.53 -0.26 6.39
C LEU A 48 -30.58 0.89 6.75
N ASN A 49 -29.81 1.35 5.77
CA ASN A 49 -29.00 2.55 5.87
C ASN A 49 -29.59 3.68 5.01
N PRO A 50 -29.33 4.96 5.35
CA PRO A 50 -29.65 6.07 4.47
C PRO A 50 -28.97 5.93 3.10
N SER A 51 -29.64 6.38 2.04
CA SER A 51 -29.12 6.30 0.67
C SER A 51 -28.09 7.39 0.34
N ALA A 52 -27.95 8.40 1.19
CA ALA A 52 -27.05 9.54 1.01
C ALA A 52 -26.55 10.05 2.38
N MET A 53 -25.41 10.74 2.35
CA MET A 53 -24.88 11.46 3.51
C MET A 53 -25.03 12.96 3.26
N ALA A 54 -25.43 13.73 4.28
CA ALA A 54 -25.63 15.19 4.11
C ALA A 54 -24.31 15.96 3.94
N VAL A 55 -23.20 15.38 4.40
CA VAL A 55 -21.86 15.97 4.33
C VAL A 55 -20.88 14.89 3.89
N GLU A 56 -20.08 15.20 2.88
CA GLU A 56 -18.98 14.34 2.43
C GLU A 56 -17.64 14.86 2.94
N SER A 57 -16.68 13.95 3.14
CA SER A 57 -15.32 14.34 3.50
C SER A 57 -14.64 15.00 2.30
N PHE A 58 -14.01 16.16 2.52
CA PHE A 58 -13.21 16.83 1.51
C PHE A 58 -12.00 17.50 2.15
N THR A 59 -10.99 17.78 1.33
CA THR A 59 -9.79 18.53 1.74
C THR A 59 -9.82 19.91 1.11
N ALA A 60 -9.76 20.95 1.94
CA ALA A 60 -9.56 22.32 1.48
C ALA A 60 -8.07 22.67 1.55
N VAL A 61 -7.57 23.31 0.50
CA VAL A 61 -6.19 23.81 0.44
C VAL A 61 -6.23 25.33 0.43
N ALA A 62 -5.39 25.97 1.24
CA ALA A 62 -5.26 27.43 1.24
C ALA A 62 -4.80 27.93 -0.13
N SER A 63 -5.24 29.13 -0.52
CA SER A 63 -4.85 29.74 -1.80
C SER A 63 -3.34 29.97 -1.89
N GLU A 64 -2.71 30.25 -0.76
CA GLU A 64 -1.27 30.44 -0.63
C GLU A 64 -0.74 29.53 0.49
N VAL A 65 0.20 28.66 0.13
CA VAL A 65 0.90 27.80 1.09
C VAL A 65 2.38 28.13 0.99
N ASN A 66 3.00 28.49 2.11
CA ASN A 66 4.39 28.92 2.16
C ASN A 66 5.18 28.22 3.26
N VAL A 67 6.49 28.11 3.02
CA VAL A 67 7.50 27.78 4.03
C VAL A 67 8.46 28.96 4.13
N GLY A 68 8.44 29.65 5.27
CA GLY A 68 9.15 30.91 5.42
C GLY A 68 8.73 31.91 4.34
N ALA A 69 9.71 32.41 3.57
CA ALA A 69 9.49 33.39 2.51
C ALA A 69 9.15 32.79 1.13
N PHE A 70 9.01 31.46 1.01
CA PHE A 70 8.82 30.79 -0.27
C PHE A 70 7.46 30.10 -0.36
N PHE A 71 6.80 30.26 -1.51
CA PHE A 71 5.55 29.56 -1.81
C PHE A 71 5.81 28.14 -2.31
N LEU A 72 4.96 27.20 -1.92
CA LEU A 72 5.03 25.81 -2.32
C LEU A 72 4.25 25.61 -3.63
N GLY A 73 4.86 24.94 -4.61
CA GLY A 73 4.16 24.40 -5.77
C GLY A 73 3.21 23.26 -5.39
N THR A 74 2.27 22.95 -6.27
CA THR A 74 1.24 21.92 -6.03
C THR A 74 1.85 20.56 -5.70
N GLY A 75 2.93 20.16 -6.37
CA GLY A 75 3.59 18.87 -6.11
C GLY A 75 4.20 18.76 -4.71
N LEU A 76 4.57 19.88 -4.08
CA LEU A 76 5.01 19.91 -2.68
C LEU A 76 3.82 19.92 -1.72
N ILE A 77 2.74 20.64 -2.05
CA ILE A 77 1.51 20.67 -1.25
C ILE A 77 0.90 19.26 -1.17
N ASP A 78 0.88 18.53 -2.28
CA ASP A 78 0.34 17.17 -2.35
C ASP A 78 1.13 16.15 -1.50
N GLN A 79 2.37 16.49 -1.11
CA GLN A 79 3.20 15.67 -0.21
C GLN A 79 2.92 15.93 1.27
N ILE A 80 2.13 16.95 1.62
CA ILE A 80 1.77 17.26 3.00
C ILE A 80 0.68 16.29 3.44
N ASN A 81 1.06 15.33 4.29
CA ASN A 81 0.17 14.29 4.82
C ASN A 81 0.13 14.24 6.35
N ASN A 82 0.80 15.17 7.03
CA ASN A 82 0.86 15.25 8.49
C ASN A 82 -0.39 15.93 9.07
N PHE A 83 -1.55 15.34 8.80
CA PHE A 83 -2.81 15.84 9.30
C PHE A 83 -2.92 15.58 10.80
N LYS A 84 -3.20 16.65 11.56
CA LYS A 84 -3.46 16.60 13.00
C LYS A 84 -4.93 16.86 13.24
N GLN A 85 -5.52 16.09 14.14
CA GLN A 85 -6.92 16.29 14.50
C GLN A 85 -7.07 17.60 15.27
N MET A 86 -8.03 18.41 14.86
CA MET A 86 -8.41 19.63 15.56
C MET A 86 -9.31 19.31 16.74
N SER A 87 -9.03 19.89 17.90
CA SER A 87 -9.94 19.77 19.02
C SER A 87 -11.11 20.74 18.87
N LEU A 88 -12.32 20.22 19.10
CA LEU A 88 -13.56 20.97 19.01
C LEU A 88 -14.19 21.22 20.38
N ALA A 89 -13.53 20.80 21.46
CA ALA A 89 -14.13 20.80 22.80
C ALA A 89 -14.40 22.21 23.32
N GLN A 90 -13.62 23.18 22.86
CA GLN A 90 -13.77 24.59 23.18
C GLN A 90 -14.58 25.35 22.12
N MET A 91 -14.93 24.68 21.02
CA MET A 91 -15.81 25.26 20.01
C MET A 91 -17.25 25.16 20.52
N GLY A 92 -17.98 26.27 20.51
CA GLY A 92 -19.42 26.25 20.80
C GLY A 92 -20.20 25.46 19.74
N ASN A 93 -21.46 25.18 20.03
CA ASN A 93 -22.35 24.52 19.09
C ASN A 93 -22.58 25.43 17.86
N PRO A 94 -22.21 24.99 16.64
CA PRO A 94 -22.30 25.86 15.46
C PRO A 94 -23.75 26.05 14.98
N HIS A 95 -24.64 25.12 15.32
CA HIS A 95 -26.07 25.18 15.01
C HIS A 95 -26.87 24.44 16.10
N ALA A 96 -28.19 24.67 16.18
CA ALA A 96 -29.03 24.14 17.25
C ALA A 96 -29.14 22.60 17.29
N ASP A 97 -28.99 21.94 16.14
CA ASP A 97 -29.01 20.48 15.98
C ASP A 97 -27.61 19.85 15.97
N VAL A 98 -26.57 20.65 16.19
CA VAL A 98 -25.17 20.20 16.21
C VAL A 98 -24.56 20.43 17.59
N THR A 99 -24.09 19.36 18.21
CA THR A 99 -23.44 19.42 19.53
C THR A 99 -21.94 19.20 19.40
N ALA A 100 -21.15 20.09 19.99
CA ALA A 100 -19.70 19.93 20.13
C ALA A 100 -19.37 19.04 21.33
N GLN A 101 -18.66 17.93 21.10
CA GLN A 101 -18.20 17.07 22.18
C GLN A 101 -16.83 16.48 21.83
N GLY A 102 -15.81 16.82 22.62
CA GLY A 102 -14.43 16.38 22.37
C GLY A 102 -13.93 16.91 21.02
N ASP A 103 -13.50 16.01 20.14
CA ASP A 103 -12.93 16.37 18.83
C ASP A 103 -13.92 16.17 17.67
N TYR A 104 -15.22 16.13 17.99
CA TYR A 104 -16.29 15.92 17.01
C TYR A 104 -17.45 16.90 17.21
N PHE A 105 -18.04 17.32 16.10
CA PHE A 105 -19.41 17.81 16.06
C PHE A 105 -20.35 16.65 15.75
N TYR A 106 -21.42 16.52 16.52
CA TYR A 106 -22.45 15.51 16.33
C TYR A 106 -23.75 16.14 15.86
N GLN A 107 -24.28 15.64 14.75
CA GLN A 107 -25.68 15.84 14.38
C GLN A 107 -26.40 14.54 14.73
N SER A 108 -26.89 14.49 15.97
CA SER A 108 -27.51 13.32 16.61
C SER A 108 -28.37 13.80 17.76
N ALA A 109 -29.49 13.11 18.01
CA ALA A 109 -30.31 13.37 19.20
C ALA A 109 -29.60 12.97 20.50
N ASN A 110 -28.73 11.95 20.47
CA ASN A 110 -27.96 11.49 21.62
C ASN A 110 -26.59 10.91 21.19
N PRO A 111 -25.51 11.69 21.26
CA PRO A 111 -24.17 11.23 20.87
C PRO A 111 -23.65 9.99 21.62
N LYS A 112 -24.18 9.68 22.81
CA LYS A 112 -23.78 8.49 23.60
C LYS A 112 -24.47 7.22 23.11
N ASN A 113 -25.63 7.33 22.49
CA ASN A 113 -26.40 6.23 21.92
C ASN A 113 -26.78 6.61 20.47
N PRO A 114 -25.82 6.56 19.54
CA PRO A 114 -26.05 7.00 18.17
C PRO A 114 -27.01 6.05 17.44
N GLU A 115 -27.82 6.62 16.56
CA GLU A 115 -28.76 5.91 15.70
C GLU A 115 -28.30 5.92 14.24
N VAL A 116 -28.81 4.98 13.44
CA VAL A 116 -28.45 4.87 12.04
C VAL A 116 -28.88 6.15 11.30
N GLY A 117 -27.91 6.79 10.65
CA GLY A 117 -28.07 8.09 9.98
C GLY A 117 -27.47 9.26 10.74
N ASP A 118 -27.11 9.10 12.02
CA ASP A 118 -26.42 10.15 12.77
C ASP A 118 -25.08 10.50 12.12
N LEU A 119 -24.72 11.78 12.20
CA LEU A 119 -23.45 12.28 11.68
C LEU A 119 -22.52 12.69 12.82
N ARG A 120 -21.24 12.39 12.63
CA ARG A 120 -20.16 12.99 13.39
C ARG A 120 -19.16 13.55 12.41
N ILE A 121 -18.66 14.75 12.68
CA ILE A 121 -17.74 15.49 11.84
C ILE A 121 -16.51 15.80 12.69
N SER A 122 -15.33 15.48 12.17
CA SER A 122 -14.06 15.92 12.73
C SER A 122 -13.29 16.70 11.69
N PHE A 123 -12.42 17.59 12.15
CA PHE A 123 -11.57 18.40 11.30
C PHE A 123 -10.12 18.00 11.50
N TRP A 124 -9.37 18.03 10.42
CA TRP A 124 -7.96 17.77 10.39
C TRP A 124 -7.28 18.91 9.64
N TYR A 125 -6.10 19.31 10.09
CA TYR A 125 -5.30 20.35 9.45
C TYR A 125 -3.85 19.92 9.36
N ALA A 126 -3.12 20.52 8.43
CA ALA A 126 -1.68 20.39 8.29
C ALA A 126 -1.09 21.74 7.86
N GLY A 127 0.06 22.11 8.41
CA GLY A 127 0.72 23.38 8.06
C GLY A 127 0.39 24.52 9.02
N VAL A 128 0.66 24.33 10.31
CA VAL A 128 0.54 25.41 11.31
C VAL A 128 1.70 26.38 11.16
N SER A 129 1.38 27.63 10.87
CA SER A 129 2.35 28.73 10.80
C SER A 129 2.55 29.40 12.16
N LEU A 130 3.66 30.12 12.30
CA LEU A 130 3.96 30.96 13.47
C LEU A 130 2.77 31.89 13.79
N GLY A 131 2.19 31.76 14.98
CA GLY A 131 1.16 32.68 15.49
C GLY A 131 -0.18 32.05 15.86
N ASP A 132 -0.48 30.84 15.39
CA ASP A 132 -1.66 30.11 15.83
C ASP A 132 -1.31 29.20 17.03
N THR A 133 -1.30 29.78 18.23
CA THR A 133 -1.05 29.03 19.47
C THR A 133 -2.21 28.10 19.85
N GLN A 134 -3.38 28.23 19.21
CA GLN A 134 -4.55 27.40 19.51
C GLN A 134 -4.54 26.08 18.72
N SER A 135 -3.97 26.10 17.51
CA SER A 135 -3.87 24.93 16.63
C SER A 135 -2.59 24.11 16.85
N GLY A 136 -1.90 24.25 17.99
CA GLY A 136 -0.75 23.40 18.35
C GLY A 136 0.64 23.91 17.91
N PRO A 137 1.69 23.05 17.96
CA PRO A 137 3.05 23.48 17.65
C PRO A 137 3.24 23.75 16.16
N VAL A 138 4.06 24.76 15.87
CA VAL A 138 4.43 25.16 14.50
C VAL A 138 5.02 23.98 13.74
N ASP A 139 4.51 23.76 12.53
CA ASP A 139 5.04 22.73 11.65
C ASP A 139 6.33 23.21 10.98
N SER A 140 7.36 22.37 11.05
CA SER A 140 8.59 22.57 10.32
C SER A 140 8.66 21.55 9.19
N VAL A 141 9.11 21.99 8.02
CA VAL A 141 9.34 21.12 6.86
C VAL A 141 10.67 21.46 6.22
N SER A 142 11.26 20.46 5.57
CA SER A 142 12.49 20.58 4.80
C SER A 142 12.19 20.25 3.35
N VAL A 143 12.59 21.15 2.45
CA VAL A 143 12.16 21.11 1.05
C VAL A 143 13.38 21.09 0.12
N ILE A 144 13.38 20.18 -0.85
CA ILE A 144 14.33 20.16 -1.97
C ILE A 144 13.55 20.38 -3.27
N ALA A 145 13.70 21.56 -3.85
CA ALA A 145 13.01 21.96 -5.07
C ALA A 145 13.79 23.06 -5.82
N ARG A 146 13.40 23.37 -7.06
CA ARG A 146 13.90 24.53 -7.79
C ARG A 146 13.21 25.79 -7.29
N GLN A 147 14.00 26.76 -6.83
CA GLN A 147 13.51 28.10 -6.55
C GLN A 147 13.44 28.93 -7.84
N LYS A 148 12.27 29.50 -8.15
CA LYS A 148 12.08 30.46 -9.25
C LYS A 148 11.08 31.53 -8.82
N GLY A 149 11.54 32.77 -8.68
CA GLY A 149 10.67 33.92 -8.38
C GLY A 149 9.89 33.78 -7.06
N GLY A 150 10.52 33.24 -6.01
CA GLY A 150 9.88 33.04 -4.70
C GLY A 150 9.02 31.77 -4.59
N VAL A 151 8.84 31.02 -5.68
CA VAL A 151 8.09 29.76 -5.68
C VAL A 151 9.07 28.58 -5.75
N LEU A 152 8.80 27.55 -4.95
CA LEU A 152 9.47 26.25 -5.00
C LEU A 152 8.71 25.34 -5.96
N SER A 153 9.41 24.87 -6.98
CA SER A 153 8.83 24.16 -8.14
C SER A 153 9.68 22.94 -8.52
N PRO A 154 9.14 21.98 -9.29
CA PRO A 154 9.88 20.78 -9.64
C PRO A 154 11.15 21.07 -10.44
N TYR A 155 12.24 20.39 -10.09
CA TYR A 155 13.52 20.43 -10.81
C TYR A 155 13.76 19.14 -11.59
N LYS A 156 13.79 19.21 -12.93
CA LYS A 156 14.17 18.06 -13.76
C LYS A 156 15.68 17.88 -13.77
N THR A 157 16.16 16.72 -13.32
CA THR A 157 17.59 16.39 -13.30
C THR A 157 18.08 15.91 -14.67
N LYS A 158 19.39 15.92 -14.86
CA LYS A 158 20.03 15.37 -16.08
C LYS A 158 19.80 13.86 -16.23
N SER A 159 19.58 13.15 -15.13
CA SER A 159 19.27 11.71 -15.14
C SER A 159 17.81 11.40 -15.47
N GLY A 160 16.97 12.43 -15.70
CA GLY A 160 15.56 12.28 -16.04
C GLY A 160 14.61 12.23 -14.84
N GLY A 161 15.13 12.21 -13.61
CA GLY A 161 14.34 12.32 -12.39
C GLY A 161 13.82 13.73 -12.14
N VAL A 162 12.89 13.87 -11.21
CA VAL A 162 12.37 15.17 -10.74
C VAL A 162 12.69 15.31 -9.26
N LEU A 163 13.32 16.42 -8.87
CA LEU A 163 13.51 16.81 -7.48
C LEU A 163 12.43 17.82 -7.11
N GLU A 164 11.49 17.33 -6.31
CA GLU A 164 10.43 18.08 -5.68
C GLU A 164 10.06 17.28 -4.43
N LEU A 165 10.80 17.47 -3.35
CA LEU A 165 10.73 16.65 -2.15
C LEU A 165 10.35 17.52 -0.96
N LEU A 166 9.36 17.07 -0.18
CA LEU A 166 8.98 17.66 1.10
C LEU A 166 9.11 16.61 2.20
N TYR A 167 9.89 16.93 3.22
CA TYR A 167 10.04 16.14 4.43
C TYR A 167 9.52 16.91 5.63
N LEU A 168 8.87 16.20 6.55
CA LEU A 168 8.46 16.75 7.82
C LEU A 168 9.68 16.92 8.74
N GLY A 169 9.67 18.00 9.52
CA GLY A 169 10.75 18.37 10.42
C GLY A 169 11.90 19.14 9.76
N THR A 170 12.92 19.39 10.55
CA THR A 170 14.16 20.07 10.16
C THR A 170 15.23 19.03 9.86
N LEU A 171 15.32 18.61 8.60
CA LEU A 171 16.33 17.69 8.11
C LEU A 171 17.36 18.46 7.29
N ASN A 172 18.60 18.00 7.35
CA ASN A 172 19.64 18.50 6.47
C ASN A 172 19.55 17.81 5.09
N ALA A 173 20.26 18.36 4.10
CA ALA A 173 20.23 17.83 2.74
C ALA A 173 20.77 16.39 2.66
N GLU A 174 21.77 16.04 3.48
CA GLU A 174 22.38 14.70 3.49
C GLU A 174 21.39 13.65 3.98
N GLU A 175 20.64 13.93 5.05
CA GLU A 175 19.59 13.07 5.59
C GLU A 175 18.51 12.79 4.56
N ILE A 176 18.05 13.83 3.86
CA ILE A 176 17.03 13.70 2.82
C ILE A 176 17.52 12.81 1.67
N PHE A 177 18.72 13.08 1.14
CA PHE A 177 19.25 12.28 0.04
C PHE A 177 19.58 10.84 0.45
N ASN A 178 20.04 10.62 1.68
CA ASN A 178 20.25 9.28 2.23
C ASN A 178 18.93 8.52 2.37
N ALA A 179 17.88 9.15 2.89
CA ALA A 179 16.55 8.56 3.00
C ALA A 179 15.97 8.20 1.62
N GLU A 180 16.07 9.10 0.63
CA GLU A 180 15.66 8.83 -0.75
C GLU A 180 16.47 7.69 -1.39
N HIS A 181 17.78 7.64 -1.16
CA HIS A 181 18.61 6.56 -1.68
C HIS A 181 18.22 5.20 -1.07
N GLN A 182 17.99 5.16 0.24
CA GLN A 182 17.55 3.94 0.94
C GLN A 182 16.16 3.49 0.47
N SER A 183 15.20 4.41 0.32
CA SER A 183 13.86 4.12 -0.20
C SER A 183 13.92 3.55 -1.61
N ASN A 184 14.71 4.16 -2.50
CA ASN A 184 14.89 3.66 -3.86
C ASN A 184 15.59 2.29 -3.90
N ASN A 185 16.58 2.07 -3.02
CA ASN A 185 17.23 0.77 -2.89
C ASN A 185 16.23 -0.29 -2.40
N LEU A 186 15.47 0.00 -1.35
CA LEU A 186 14.46 -0.90 -0.79
C LEU A 186 13.38 -1.24 -1.83
N LYS A 187 12.82 -0.25 -2.52
CA LYS A 187 11.84 -0.46 -3.61
C LYS A 187 12.41 -1.36 -4.70
N THR A 188 13.66 -1.13 -5.10
CA THR A 188 14.34 -1.94 -6.12
C THR A 188 14.49 -3.39 -5.68
N TRP A 189 14.96 -3.63 -4.45
CA TRP A 189 15.13 -4.99 -3.92
C TRP A 189 13.78 -5.69 -3.66
N ALA A 190 12.79 -4.97 -3.15
CA ALA A 190 11.44 -5.47 -2.95
C ALA A 190 10.80 -5.92 -4.27
N LEU A 191 10.89 -5.08 -5.31
CA LEU A 191 10.38 -5.42 -6.64
C LEU A 191 11.12 -6.62 -7.25
N ARG A 192 12.44 -6.72 -7.05
CA ARG A 192 13.23 -7.88 -7.49
C ARG A 192 12.84 -9.16 -6.75
N GLY A 193 12.66 -9.08 -5.44
CA GLY A 193 12.21 -10.22 -4.63
C GLY A 193 10.82 -10.68 -5.03
N ALA A 194 9.88 -9.74 -5.19
CA ALA A 194 8.53 -10.02 -5.67
C ALA A 194 8.53 -10.60 -7.09
N GLY A 195 9.32 -10.03 -8.01
CA GLY A 195 9.48 -10.54 -9.37
C GLY A 195 10.04 -11.97 -9.41
N TRP A 196 11.07 -12.26 -8.59
CA TRP A 196 11.61 -13.60 -8.44
C TRP A 196 10.57 -14.58 -7.89
N LEU A 197 9.81 -14.17 -6.86
CA LEU A 197 8.76 -15.00 -6.27
C LEU A 197 7.66 -15.31 -7.30
N LEU A 198 7.22 -14.31 -8.07
CA LEU A 198 6.24 -14.50 -9.14
C LEU A 198 6.77 -15.43 -10.24
N MET A 199 8.05 -15.32 -10.64
CA MET A 199 8.66 -16.26 -11.58
C MET A 199 8.70 -17.68 -11.01
N PHE A 200 9.08 -17.84 -9.74
CA PHE A 200 9.12 -19.13 -9.07
C PHE A 200 7.73 -19.79 -9.01
N ILE A 201 6.70 -19.03 -8.63
CA ILE A 201 5.32 -19.50 -8.60
C ILE A 201 4.87 -19.87 -10.01
N GLY A 202 5.10 -19.02 -11.02
CA GLY A 202 4.73 -19.28 -12.41
C GLY A 202 5.34 -20.58 -12.96
N ILE A 203 6.65 -20.78 -12.76
CA ILE A 203 7.32 -22.02 -13.17
C ILE A 203 6.79 -23.21 -12.36
N SER A 204 6.56 -23.06 -11.05
CA SER A 204 6.01 -24.12 -10.21
C SER A 204 4.62 -24.57 -10.69
N LEU A 205 3.75 -23.63 -11.07
CA LEU A 205 2.42 -23.93 -11.62
C LEU A 205 2.52 -24.70 -12.94
N ILE A 206 3.42 -24.29 -13.84
CA ILE A 206 3.66 -25.00 -15.11
C ILE A 206 4.17 -26.42 -14.84
N THR A 207 5.13 -26.59 -13.92
CA THR A 207 5.64 -27.93 -13.57
C THR A 207 4.60 -28.82 -12.91
N LYS A 208 3.62 -28.24 -12.20
CA LYS A 208 2.51 -29.00 -11.58
C LYS A 208 1.60 -29.64 -12.62
N ILE A 209 1.35 -28.99 -13.76
CA ILE A 209 0.59 -29.57 -14.88
C ILE A 209 1.31 -30.81 -15.42
N VAL A 210 2.63 -30.75 -15.55
CA VAL A 210 3.45 -31.89 -15.98
C VAL A 210 3.42 -33.01 -14.93
N TYR A 211 3.51 -32.66 -13.66
CA TYR A 211 3.44 -33.61 -12.54
C TYR A 211 2.12 -34.39 -12.52
N THR A 212 0.98 -33.72 -12.73
CA THR A 212 -0.33 -34.40 -12.75
C THR A 212 -0.45 -35.47 -13.85
N LEU A 213 0.34 -35.38 -14.91
CA LEU A 213 0.40 -36.41 -15.96
C LEU A 213 1.25 -37.63 -15.55
N VAL A 214 2.22 -37.44 -14.65
CA VAL A 214 3.17 -38.48 -14.18
C VAL A 214 2.67 -39.18 -12.91
N ASP A 215 1.67 -38.61 -12.22
CA ASP A 215 1.10 -39.08 -10.96
C ASP A 215 0.47 -40.50 -11.03
N TRP A 216 0.36 -41.11 -12.21
CA TRP A 216 -0.09 -42.49 -12.39
C TRP A 216 0.86 -43.55 -11.79
N PHE A 217 2.13 -43.21 -11.50
CA PHE A 217 3.12 -44.13 -10.92
C PHE A 217 3.47 -43.78 -9.46
N PRO A 218 2.96 -44.53 -8.46
CA PRO A 218 3.08 -44.20 -7.03
C PRO A 218 4.52 -44.05 -6.50
N VAL A 219 5.46 -44.83 -7.05
CA VAL A 219 6.86 -44.87 -6.56
C VAL A 219 7.67 -43.63 -7.00
N LEU A 220 7.28 -42.99 -8.11
CA LEU A 220 8.02 -41.85 -8.67
C LEU A 220 7.52 -40.50 -8.17
N ARG A 221 6.35 -40.50 -7.52
CA ARG A 221 5.61 -39.29 -7.12
C ARG A 221 6.43 -38.32 -6.28
N ASP A 222 6.93 -38.78 -5.13
CA ASP A 222 7.62 -37.90 -4.18
C ASP A 222 8.97 -37.42 -4.71
N LEU A 223 9.71 -38.29 -5.42
CA LEU A 223 10.99 -37.96 -6.03
C LEU A 223 10.85 -36.92 -7.15
N VAL A 224 9.84 -37.08 -8.00
CA VAL A 224 9.53 -36.12 -9.08
C VAL A 224 9.06 -34.80 -8.49
N SER A 225 8.24 -34.81 -7.44
CA SER A 225 7.77 -33.58 -6.78
C SER A 225 8.91 -32.73 -6.21
N LEU A 226 9.91 -33.37 -5.59
CA LEU A 226 11.08 -32.68 -5.05
C LEU A 226 12.00 -32.17 -6.18
N GLY A 227 12.23 -33.00 -7.20
CA GLY A 227 13.04 -32.64 -8.37
C GLY A 227 12.46 -31.44 -9.14
N LEU A 228 11.14 -31.40 -9.33
CA LEU A 228 10.46 -30.30 -10.01
C LEU A 228 10.52 -28.99 -9.21
N LYS A 229 10.44 -29.04 -7.87
CA LYS A 229 10.62 -27.85 -7.01
C LYS A 229 12.04 -27.30 -7.09
N ILE A 230 13.05 -28.16 -7.02
CA ILE A 230 14.46 -27.76 -7.14
C ILE A 230 14.72 -27.18 -8.54
N PHE A 231 14.17 -27.82 -9.58
CA PHE A 231 14.24 -27.31 -10.95
C PHE A 231 13.60 -25.93 -11.07
N ALA A 232 12.37 -25.75 -10.57
CA ALA A 232 11.67 -24.47 -10.57
C ALA A 232 12.47 -23.38 -9.84
N LEU A 233 13.10 -23.72 -8.72
CA LEU A 233 13.95 -22.80 -7.95
C LEU A 233 15.20 -22.38 -8.75
N CYS A 234 15.90 -23.32 -9.38
CA CYS A 234 17.09 -23.03 -10.17
C CYS A 234 16.76 -22.16 -11.40
N VAL A 235 15.70 -22.52 -12.13
CA VAL A 235 15.30 -21.80 -13.35
C VAL A 235 14.79 -20.40 -13.01
N SER A 236 13.92 -20.25 -12.01
CA SER A 236 13.41 -18.94 -11.58
C SER A 236 14.54 -18.02 -11.10
N THR A 237 15.47 -18.53 -10.31
CA THR A 237 16.63 -17.77 -9.81
C THR A 237 17.53 -17.36 -10.97
N SER A 238 17.85 -18.27 -11.88
CA SER A 238 18.68 -17.97 -13.05
C SER A 238 18.03 -16.91 -13.95
N LEU A 239 16.75 -17.06 -14.27
CA LEU A 239 16.03 -16.10 -15.13
C LEU A 239 15.88 -14.73 -14.46
N SER A 240 15.61 -14.71 -13.15
CA SER A 240 15.56 -13.46 -12.37
C SER A 240 16.91 -12.74 -12.35
N LEU A 241 18.01 -13.47 -12.17
CA LEU A 241 19.36 -12.87 -12.22
C LEU A 241 19.70 -12.33 -13.61
N LEU A 242 19.30 -13.02 -14.69
CA LEU A 242 19.50 -12.52 -16.06
C LEU A 242 18.71 -11.24 -16.33
N THR A 243 17.44 -11.19 -15.94
CA THR A 243 16.62 -9.98 -16.08
C THR A 243 17.21 -8.80 -15.31
N ILE A 244 17.68 -9.03 -14.08
CA ILE A 244 18.39 -8.00 -13.30
C ILE A 244 19.69 -7.57 -14.00
N ALA A 245 20.47 -8.52 -14.50
CA ALA A 245 21.74 -8.24 -15.19
C ALA A 245 21.53 -7.35 -16.43
N LEU A 246 20.52 -7.64 -17.24
CA LEU A 246 20.16 -6.84 -18.42
C LEU A 246 19.84 -5.39 -18.06
N GLY A 247 19.09 -5.17 -16.97
CA GLY A 247 18.76 -3.82 -16.51
C GLY A 247 19.97 -2.98 -16.10
N TRP A 248 21.03 -3.60 -15.60
CA TRP A 248 22.28 -2.92 -15.21
C TRP A 248 23.30 -2.79 -16.33
N PHE A 249 23.08 -3.40 -17.50
CA PHE A 249 24.13 -3.54 -18.53
C PHE A 249 24.78 -2.21 -18.92
N PHE A 250 23.98 -1.16 -19.10
CA PHE A 250 24.48 0.18 -19.47
C PHE A 250 24.94 1.04 -18.28
N TYR A 251 24.51 0.73 -17.06
CA TYR A 251 24.78 1.56 -15.87
C TYR A 251 25.95 1.03 -15.02
N ARG A 252 26.11 -0.29 -14.94
CA ARG A 252 27.16 -1.00 -14.17
C ARG A 252 27.55 -2.31 -14.87
N PRO A 253 28.35 -2.24 -15.96
CA PRO A 253 28.64 -3.40 -16.81
C PRO A 253 29.34 -4.54 -16.05
N LEU A 254 30.25 -4.23 -15.11
CA LEU A 254 30.93 -5.26 -14.31
C LEU A 254 29.96 -6.05 -13.41
N VAL A 255 28.99 -5.37 -12.79
CA VAL A 255 27.97 -6.02 -11.96
C VAL A 255 27.03 -6.87 -12.83
N SER A 256 26.65 -6.34 -14.00
CA SER A 256 25.83 -7.07 -14.97
C SER A 256 26.49 -8.38 -15.42
N LEU A 257 27.78 -8.34 -15.79
CA LEU A 257 28.53 -9.54 -16.18
C LEU A 257 28.65 -10.56 -15.05
N LEU A 258 28.92 -10.11 -13.82
CA LEU A 258 29.00 -10.99 -12.65
C LEU A 258 27.66 -11.68 -12.37
N LEU A 259 26.54 -10.94 -12.40
CA LEU A 259 25.20 -11.51 -12.23
C LEU A 259 24.83 -12.50 -13.35
N GLY A 260 25.20 -12.18 -14.59
CA GLY A 260 25.02 -13.08 -15.73
C GLY A 260 25.82 -14.38 -15.57
N ALA A 261 27.08 -14.29 -15.15
CA ALA A 261 27.93 -15.45 -14.89
C ALA A 261 27.37 -16.34 -13.77
N ILE A 262 26.90 -15.75 -12.67
CA ILE A 262 26.25 -16.49 -11.57
C ILE A 262 24.99 -17.21 -12.09
N SER A 263 24.17 -16.53 -12.89
CA SER A 263 22.97 -17.12 -13.47
C SER A 263 23.28 -18.37 -14.31
N VAL A 264 24.27 -18.28 -15.22
CA VAL A 264 24.70 -19.43 -16.02
C VAL A 264 25.28 -20.53 -15.13
N GLY A 265 26.06 -20.16 -14.12
CA GLY A 265 26.64 -21.09 -13.14
C GLY A 265 25.59 -21.94 -12.41
N ILE A 266 24.44 -21.35 -12.03
CA ILE A 266 23.32 -22.07 -11.41
C ILE A 266 22.80 -23.19 -12.33
N ILE A 267 22.61 -22.90 -13.62
CA ILE A 267 22.13 -23.90 -14.60
C ILE A 267 23.18 -25.00 -14.81
N VAL A 268 24.46 -24.63 -14.93
CA VAL A 268 25.56 -25.59 -15.13
C VAL A 268 25.69 -26.53 -13.93
N LEU A 269 25.62 -26.01 -12.71
CA LEU A 269 25.64 -26.80 -11.48
C LEU A 269 24.40 -27.71 -11.34
N ALA A 270 23.22 -27.23 -11.73
CA ALA A 270 22.02 -28.04 -11.75
C ALA A 270 22.15 -29.22 -12.73
N LYS A 271 22.79 -29.00 -13.89
CA LYS A 271 23.06 -30.05 -14.88
C LYS A 271 24.11 -31.07 -14.43
N SER A 272 25.18 -30.64 -13.75
CA SER A 272 26.27 -31.53 -13.33
C SER A 272 25.91 -32.48 -12.17
N ARG A 273 24.82 -32.19 -11.44
CA ARG A 273 24.30 -33.05 -10.37
C ARG A 273 23.35 -34.16 -10.86
N VAL A 274 23.10 -34.26 -12.17
CA VAL A 274 22.39 -35.41 -12.75
C VAL A 274 23.36 -36.59 -12.81
N PRO A 275 23.14 -37.70 -12.08
CA PRO A 275 24.05 -38.84 -12.10
C PRO A 275 24.15 -39.41 -13.51
N ALA A 276 25.39 -39.63 -13.99
CA ALA A 276 25.65 -40.20 -15.30
C ALA A 276 24.93 -41.56 -15.44
N LYS A 277 24.17 -41.74 -16.53
CA LYS A 277 23.57 -43.03 -16.89
C LYS A 277 24.68 -44.09 -16.92
N LYS A 278 24.66 -45.05 -16.00
CA LYS A 278 25.36 -46.32 -16.17
C LYS A 278 24.63 -47.06 -17.29
N TYR A 279 25.24 -47.13 -18.47
CA TYR A 279 24.84 -48.10 -19.48
C TYR A 279 25.26 -49.49 -18.97
N GLN A 280 24.28 -50.35 -18.70
CA GLN A 280 24.43 -51.80 -18.63
C GLN A 280 23.62 -52.41 -19.77
#